data_AF-T1BN28-F1
#
_entry.id   AF-T1BN28-F1
#
_cell.length_a   1.000
_cell.length_b   1.000
_cell.length_c   1.000
_cell.angle_alpha   90.00
_cell.angle_beta   90.00
_cell.angle_gamma   90.00
#
_symmetry.space_group_name_H-M   'P 1'
#
loop_
_entity.id
_entity.type
_entity.pdbx_description
1 polymer ?
#
loop_
_entity_poly.entity_id
_entity_poly.type
_entity_poly.pdbx_seq_one_letter_code
_entity_poly.pdbx_strand_id
1 'polypeptide(L)' 'SNTQRVVGIEWIVAGQALELRRPLSGGRGSEAALRVLREKVAPWSQDRSPAADIERVAQGIADGSFAQRVRAEVPF' A
#
# COMPACT_ATOMS: atom_id res chain seq x y z
N SER A 1 8.55 -12.52 -7.26
CA SER A 1 8.98 -12.14 -8.61
C SER A 1 9.33 -10.65 -8.64
N ASN A 2 10.04 -10.19 -9.67
CA ASN A 2 10.40 -8.77 -9.79
C ASN A 2 9.16 -7.86 -9.84
N THR A 3 8.10 -8.31 -10.52
CA THR A 3 6.85 -7.53 -10.67
C THR A 3 6.18 -7.22 -9.34
N GLN A 4 6.10 -8.18 -8.40
CA GLN A 4 5.48 -7.91 -7.09
C GLN A 4 6.25 -6.85 -6.29
N ARG A 5 7.58 -6.82 -6.41
CA ARG A 5 8.39 -5.78 -5.76
C ARG A 5 8.18 -4.42 -6.39
N VAL A 6 8.18 -4.35 -7.73
CA VAL A 6 7.95 -3.09 -8.46
C VAL A 6 6.58 -2.51 -8.11
N VAL A 7 5.52 -3.33 -8.17
CA VAL A 7 4.15 -2.91 -7.81
C VAL A 7 4.06 -2.57 -6.31
N GLY A 8 4.78 -3.28 -5.45
CA GLY A 8 4.85 -2.96 -4.02
C GLY A 8 5.50 -1.60 -3.74
N ILE A 9 6.60 -1.28 -4.43
CA ILE A 9 7.25 0.04 -4.35
C ILE A 9 6.29 1.14 -4.80
N GLU A 10 5.63 0.95 -5.95
CA GLU A 10 4.65 1.89 -6.47
C GLU A 10 3.54 2.17 -5.44
N TRP A 11 2.99 1.11 -4.83
CA TRP A 11 1.92 1.27 -3.85
C TRP A 11 2.38 1.98 -2.57
N ILE A 12 3.58 1.69 -2.06
CA ILE A 12 4.17 2.41 -0.91
C ILE A 12 4.29 3.90 -1.22
N VAL A 13 4.84 4.26 -2.38
CA VAL A 13 5.02 5.65 -2.81
C VAL A 13 3.67 6.34 -3.04
N ALA A 14 2.73 5.68 -3.71
CA ALA A 14 1.40 6.21 -3.97
C ALA A 14 0.62 6.47 -2.66
N GLY A 15 0.75 5.58 -1.68
CA GLY A 15 0.13 5.76 -0.36
C GLY A 15 0.65 7.00 0.36
N GLN A 16 1.97 7.18 0.40
CA GLN A 16 2.59 8.39 0.96
C GLN A 16 2.16 9.65 0.18
N ALA A 17 2.16 9.60 -1.15
CA ALA A 17 1.76 10.73 -1.99
C ALA A 17 0.29 11.12 -1.77
N LEU A 18 -0.60 10.17 -1.53
CA LEU A 18 -2.00 10.43 -1.21
C LEU A 18 -2.14 11.14 0.15
N GLU A 19 -1.39 10.72 1.16
CA GLU A 19 -1.38 11.34 2.49
C GLU A 19 -0.78 12.75 2.48
N LEU A 20 0.24 13.00 1.66
CA LEU A 20 0.83 14.34 1.51
C LEU A 20 -0.09 15.34 0.80
N ARG A 21 -1.19 14.88 0.19
CA ARG A 21 -2.17 15.73 -0.52
C ARG A 21 -3.41 16.08 0.30
N ARG A 22 -3.46 15.71 1.58
CA ARG A 22 -4.60 16.07 2.45
C ARG A 22 -4.79 17.60 2.46
N PRO A 23 -6.04 18.11 2.44
CA PRO A 23 -7.30 17.39 2.70
C PRO A 23 -7.92 16.67 1.49
N LEU A 24 -7.27 16.65 0.32
CA LEU A 24 -7.76 15.86 -0.81
C LEU A 24 -7.77 14.37 -0.46
N SER A 25 -8.81 13.67 -0.90
CA SER A 25 -8.99 12.24 -0.66
C SER A 25 -9.08 11.48 -1.97
N GLY A 26 -8.59 10.25 -1.96
CA GLY A 26 -8.73 9.33 -3.08
C GLY A 26 -10.16 8.81 -3.20
N GLY A 27 -10.42 8.06 -4.27
CA GLY A 27 -11.67 7.29 -4.38
C GLY A 27 -11.76 6.20 -3.31
N ARG A 28 -12.97 5.66 -3.10
CA ARG A 28 -13.25 4.63 -2.07
C ARG A 28 -12.23 3.47 -2.10
N GLY A 29 -11.93 2.94 -3.29
CA GLY A 29 -10.94 1.86 -3.48
C GLY A 29 -9.51 2.27 -3.12
N SER A 30 -9.09 3.47 -3.50
CA SER A 30 -7.75 3.98 -3.18
C SER A 30 -7.57 4.22 -1.68
N GLU A 31 -8.59 4.74 -0.99
CA GLU A 31 -8.55 4.93 0.47
C GLU A 31 -8.56 3.58 1.22
N ALA A 32 -9.30 2.59 0.72
CA ALA A 32 -9.25 1.23 1.26
C ALA A 32 -7.86 0.59 1.07
N ALA A 33 -7.29 0.72 -0.13
CA ALA A 33 -5.92 0.27 -0.38
C ALA A 33 -4.91 0.99 0.52
N LEU A 34 -5.03 2.30 0.73
CA LEU A 34 -4.17 3.02 1.67
C LEU A 34 -4.28 2.45 3.10
N ARG A 35 -5.50 2.21 3.61
CA ARG A 35 -5.69 1.61 4.94
C ARG A 35 -5.04 0.23 5.06
N VAL A 36 -5.30 -0.65 4.08
CA VAL A 36 -4.72 -1.99 4.04
C VAL A 36 -3.18 -1.95 4.01
N LEU A 37 -2.59 -1.03 3.23
CA LEU A 37 -1.15 -0.82 3.20
C LEU A 37 -0.61 -0.41 4.59
N ARG A 38 -1.32 0.50 5.27
CA ARG A 38 -0.91 1.06 6.57
C ARG A 38 -0.97 0.06 7.72
N GLU A 39 -1.68 -1.06 7.56
CA GLU A 39 -1.59 -2.20 8.48
C GLU A 39 -0.21 -2.90 8.44
N LYS A 40 0.56 -2.71 7.36
CA LYS A 40 1.84 -3.40 7.13
C LYS A 40 3.03 -2.47 7.01
N VAL A 41 2.81 -1.24 6.56
CA VAL A 41 3.86 -0.24 6.31
C VAL A 41 3.45 1.07 6.98
N ALA A 42 4.16 1.46 8.03
CA ALA A 42 3.95 2.75 8.67
C ALA A 42 4.26 3.91 7.69
N PRO A 43 3.59 5.07 7.81
CA PRO A 43 3.97 6.28 7.08
C PRO A 43 5.44 6.61 7.30
N TRP A 44 6.09 7.13 6.27
CA TRP A 44 7.49 7.55 6.39
C TRP A 44 7.54 9.01 6.81
N SER A 45 8.03 9.27 8.03
CA SER A 45 8.28 10.62 8.55
C SER A 45 9.75 11.00 8.55
N GLN A 46 10.62 10.00 8.44
CA GLN A 46 12.08 10.12 8.37
C GLN A 46 12.62 9.02 7.47
N ASP A 47 13.85 9.19 7.01
CA ASP A 47 14.52 8.19 6.19
C ASP A 47 14.72 6.88 6.96
N ARG A 48 14.44 5.77 6.27
CA ARG A 48 14.68 4.40 6.75
C ARG A 48 14.94 3.48 5.56
N SER A 49 15.56 2.34 5.82
CA SER A 49 15.77 1.33 4.78
C SER A 49 14.41 0.83 4.24
N PRO A 50 14.19 0.85 2.91
CA PRO A 50 12.93 0.44 2.32
C PRO A 50 12.77 -1.08 2.21
N ALA A 51 13.87 -1.83 2.33
CA ALA A 51 13.93 -3.24 1.97
C ALA A 51 12.88 -4.09 2.70
N ALA A 52 12.72 -3.88 4.01
CA ALA A 52 11.77 -4.64 4.81
C ALA A 52 10.32 -4.37 4.43
N ASP A 53 9.98 -3.12 4.08
CA ASP A 53 8.64 -2.75 3.64
C ASP A 53 8.34 -3.29 2.25
N ILE A 54 9.31 -3.20 1.33
CA ILE A 54 9.19 -3.74 -0.03
C ILE A 54 8.94 -5.25 0.01
N GLU A 55 9.71 -6.01 0.78
CA GLU A 55 9.52 -7.47 0.85
C GLU A 55 8.18 -7.83 1.51
N ARG A 56 7.77 -7.11 2.56
CA ARG A 56 6.48 -7.33 3.21
C ARG A 56 5.31 -7.08 2.26
N VAL A 57 5.37 -5.99 1.49
CA VAL A 57 4.33 -5.66 0.51
C VAL A 57 4.36 -6.62 -0.67
N ALA A 58 5.53 -6.96 -1.18
CA ALA A 58 5.67 -7.92 -2.27
C ALA A 58 5.09 -9.30 -1.90
N GLN A 59 5.31 -9.76 -0.67
CA GLN A 59 4.76 -11.01 -0.17
C GLN A 59 3.23 -10.99 -0.15
N GLY A 60 2.61 -9.95 0.40
CA GLY A 60 1.15 -9.84 0.46
C GLY A 60 0.48 -9.63 -0.91
N ILE A 61 1.21 -9.10 -1.89
CA ILE A 61 0.77 -9.07 -3.30
C ILE A 61 0.85 -10.48 -3.88
N ALA A 62 1.93 -11.21 -3.61
CA ALA A 62 2.16 -12.54 -4.17
C ALA A 62 1.15 -13.58 -3.64
N ASP A 63 0.78 -13.51 -2.36
CA ASP A 63 -0.21 -14.41 -1.76
C ASP A 63 -1.67 -13.94 -1.93
N GLY A 64 -1.88 -12.76 -2.52
CA GLY A 64 -3.21 -12.20 -2.81
C GLY A 64 -3.97 -11.69 -1.59
N SER A 65 -3.37 -11.71 -0.39
CA SER A 65 -4.00 -11.28 0.86
C SER A 65 -4.46 -9.82 0.80
N PHE A 66 -3.68 -8.93 0.19
CA PHE A 66 -4.07 -7.53 0.03
C PHE A 66 -5.28 -7.35 -0.89
N ALA A 67 -5.30 -8.06 -2.02
CA ALA A 67 -6.43 -7.99 -2.95
C ALA A 67 -7.73 -8.53 -2.33
N GLN A 68 -7.63 -9.52 -1.44
CA GLN A 68 -8.78 -10.01 -0.66
C GLN A 68 -9.25 -8.96 0.35
N ARG A 69 -8.32 -8.35 1.10
CA ARG A 69 -8.64 -7.34 2.12
C ARG A 69 -9.24 -6.07 1.53
N VAL A 70 -8.69 -5.54 0.44
CA VAL A 70 -9.23 -4.35 -0.24
C VAL A 70 -10.64 -4.61 -0.78
N ARG A 71 -10.89 -5.79 -1.37
CA ARG A 71 -12.23 -6.18 -1.84
C ARG A 71 -13.25 -6.29 -0.70
N ALA A 72 -12.82 -6.74 0.49
CA ALA A 72 -13.70 -6.80 1.65
C ALA A 72 -14.11 -5.39 2.15
N GLU A 73 -13.28 -4.37 1.96
CA GLU A 73 -13.58 -2.99 2.34
C GLU A 73 -14.43 -2.22 1.31
N VAL A 74 -14.40 -2.65 0.05
CA VAL A 74 -15.16 -2.01 -1.04
C VAL A 74 -15.91 -3.09 -1.81
N PRO A 75 -17.09 -3.53 -1.31
CA PRO A 75 -17.95 -4.43 -2.07
C PRO A 75 -18.41 -3.75 -3.36
N PHE A 76 -18.33 -4.51 -4.45
CA PHE A 76 -18.86 -4.14 -5.78
C PHE A 76 -20.37 -4.33 -5.83
#